data_AF-A0A1X0RX55-F1
#
_entry.id   AF-A0A1X0RX55-F1
#
_cell.length_a   1.000
_cell.length_b   1.000
_cell.length_c   1.000
_cell.angle_alpha   90.00
_cell.angle_beta   90.00
_cell.angle_gamma   90.00
#
_symmetry.space_group_name_H-M   'P 1'
#
loop_
_entity.id
_entity.type
_entity.pdbx_description
1 polymer ?
#
loop_
_entity_poly.entity_id
_entity_poly.type
_entity_poly.pdbx_seq_one_letter_code
_entity_poly.pdbx_strand_id
1 'polypeptide(L)'
;MRVDTKNNLSDSLYNDTQFLVQIDVMDYSLLVGFDDEKNEIVVGIVDFFRTYTWDKKLESWVKESGMLGGVKRDPTIISPKMYRRRFRSAIDLYFVMIPDFWTLLHN
;
A
#
# COMPACT_ATOMS: atom_id res chain seq x y z
N MET A 1 -7.28 -11.98 -13.11
CA MET A 1 -6.41 -12.89 -12.34
C MET A 1 -7.26 -14.06 -11.81
N ARG A 2 -6.72 -15.30 -11.74
CA ARG A 2 -7.41 -16.43 -11.10
C ARG A 2 -7.67 -16.13 -9.62
N VAL A 3 -8.74 -16.70 -9.06
CA VAL A 3 -9.19 -16.44 -7.68
C VAL A 3 -8.09 -16.78 -6.66
N ASP A 4 -7.51 -17.98 -6.75
CA ASP A 4 -6.48 -18.43 -5.81
C ASP A 4 -5.25 -17.52 -5.85
N THR A 5 -4.82 -17.10 -7.04
CA THR A 5 -3.68 -16.19 -7.20
C THR A 5 -3.97 -14.83 -6.58
N LYS A 6 -5.19 -14.32 -6.73
CA LYS A 6 -5.62 -13.06 -6.13
C LYS A 6 -5.63 -13.15 -4.60
N ASN A 7 -6.13 -14.26 -4.04
CA ASN A 7 -6.14 -14.48 -2.60
C ASN A 7 -4.71 -14.57 -2.04
N ASN A 8 -3.85 -15.38 -2.66
CA ASN A 8 -2.45 -15.51 -2.26
C ASN A 8 -1.70 -14.16 -2.28
N LEU A 9 -1.94 -13.34 -3.32
CA LEU A 9 -1.38 -11.99 -3.40
C LEU A 9 -1.90 -11.10 -2.27
N SER A 10 -3.22 -11.11 -2.01
CA SER A 10 -3.85 -10.29 -0.98
C SER A 10 -3.39 -10.65 0.44
N ASP A 11 -3.15 -11.94 0.71
CA ASP A 11 -2.65 -12.45 2.00
C ASP A 11 -1.17 -12.13 2.20
N SER A 12 -0.36 -12.33 1.16
CA SER A 12 1.07 -11.97 1.20
C SER A 12 1.25 -10.47 1.45
N LEU A 13 0.54 -9.63 0.69
CA LEU A 13 0.56 -8.18 0.89
C LEU A 13 -0.05 -7.76 2.22
N TYR A 14 -1.01 -8.50 2.78
CA TYR A 14 -1.53 -8.23 4.12
C TYR A 14 -0.40 -8.34 5.14
N ASN A 15 0.36 -9.43 5.11
CA ASN A 15 1.45 -9.70 6.05
C ASN A 15 2.60 -8.70 5.89
N ASP A 16 3.07 -8.49 4.67
CA ASP A 16 4.18 -7.58 4.40
C ASP A 16 3.83 -6.15 4.82
N THR A 17 2.63 -5.68 4.46
CA THR A 17 2.21 -4.33 4.87
C THR A 17 1.93 -4.21 6.36
N GLN A 18 1.54 -5.29 7.07
CA GLN A 18 1.50 -5.26 8.54
C GLN A 18 2.89 -5.06 9.12
N PHE A 19 3.89 -5.78 8.61
CA PHE A 19 5.27 -5.63 9.03
C PHE A 19 5.75 -4.18 8.81
N LEU A 20 5.49 -3.60 7.64
CA LEU A 20 5.85 -2.20 7.33
C LEU A 20 5.18 -1.20 8.29
N VAL A 21 3.94 -1.45 8.70
CA VAL A 21 3.27 -0.63 9.72
C VAL A 21 3.94 -0.77 11.10
N GLN A 22 4.40 -1.97 11.47
CA GLN A 22 5.07 -2.21 12.76
C GLN A 22 6.41 -1.49 12.87
N ILE A 23 7.09 -1.23 11.74
CA ILE A 23 8.36 -0.49 11.68
C ILE A 23 8.16 0.97 11.24
N ASP A 24 6.93 1.50 11.30
CA ASP A 24 6.56 2.87 10.94
C ASP A 24 7.00 3.32 9.53
N VAL A 25 7.09 2.38 8.59
CA VAL A 25 7.46 2.63 7.20
C VAL A 25 6.22 3.04 6.39
N MET A 26 6.41 4.05 5.54
CA MET A 26 5.40 4.62 4.64
C MET A 26 6.03 4.90 3.27
N ASP A 27 5.21 5.33 2.30
CA ASP A 27 5.66 5.71 0.96
C ASP A 27 6.35 4.60 0.14
N TYR A 28 6.05 3.33 0.47
CA TYR A 28 6.45 2.17 -0.31
C TYR A 28 5.52 1.93 -1.51
N SER A 29 6.06 1.33 -2.57
CA SER A 29 5.32 1.05 -3.81
C SER A 29 5.33 -0.44 -4.14
N LEU A 30 4.36 -0.91 -4.93
CA LEU A 30 4.38 -2.26 -5.50
C LEU A 30 4.99 -2.17 -6.91
N LEU A 31 6.16 -2.78 -7.09
CA LEU A 31 6.75 -3.00 -8.40
C LEU A 31 6.07 -4.20 -9.05
N VAL A 32 5.71 -4.06 -10.32
CA VAL A 32 5.06 -5.11 -11.12
C VAL A 32 5.87 -5.30 -12.40
N GLY A 33 6.34 -6.51 -12.64
CA GLY A 33 7.01 -6.94 -13.86
C GLY A 33 6.14 -7.92 -14.62
N PHE A 34 6.12 -7.80 -15.95
CA PHE A 34 5.42 -8.70 -16.86
C PHE A 34 6.48 -9.44 -17.68
N ASP A 35 6.43 -10.78 -17.65
CA ASP A 35 7.26 -11.65 -18.49
C ASP A 35 6.34 -12.29 -19.53
N ASP A 36 6.31 -11.71 -20.74
CA ASP A 36 5.46 -12.17 -21.84
C ASP A 36 5.90 -13.54 -22.39
N GLU A 37 7.19 -13.89 -22.27
CA GLU A 37 7.71 -15.18 -22.74
C GLU A 37 7.22 -16.32 -21.86
N LYS A 38 7.21 -16.11 -20.53
CA LYS A 38 6.73 -17.09 -19.56
C LYS A 38 5.25 -16.95 -19.20
N ASN A 39 4.60 -15.87 -19.64
CA ASN A 39 3.25 -15.49 -19.24
C ASN A 39 3.10 -15.36 -17.71
N GLU A 40 4.09 -14.74 -17.07
CA GLU A 40 4.14 -14.57 -15.61
C GLU A 40 4.07 -13.09 -15.22
N ILE A 41 3.50 -12.83 -14.04
CA ILE A 41 3.52 -11.51 -13.41
C ILE A 41 4.32 -11.66 -12.12
N VAL A 42 5.40 -10.88 -12.01
CA VAL A 42 6.24 -10.83 -10.82
C VAL A 42 5.95 -9.53 -10.08
N VAL A 43 5.73 -9.60 -8.78
CA VAL A 43 5.44 -8.42 -7.95
C VAL A 43 6.32 -8.37 -6.71
N GLY A 44 6.61 -7.17 -6.23
CA GLY A 44 7.38 -6.98 -4.99
C GLY A 44 7.24 -5.56 -4.44
N ILE A 45 7.28 -5.42 -3.11
CA ILE A 45 7.27 -4.10 -2.46
C ILE A 45 8.68 -3.49 -2.54
N VAL A 46 8.77 -2.22 -2.93
CA VAL A 46 10.03 -1.47 -3.06
C VAL A 46 9.97 -0.16 -2.26
N ASP A 47 11.10 0.53 -2.15
CA ASP A 47 11.27 1.84 -1.47
C ASP A 47 10.94 1.86 0.04
N PHE A 48 10.96 0.71 0.70
CA PHE A 48 10.68 0.57 2.14
C PHE A 48 11.87 0.84 3.06
N PHE A 49 13.09 1.02 2.52
CA PHE A 49 14.30 1.28 3.32
C PHE A 49 14.36 2.70 3.88
N ARG A 50 13.61 3.65 3.31
CA ARG A 50 13.52 4.99 3.87
C ARG A 50 12.53 4.95 5.02
N THR A 51 13.03 4.74 6.24
CA THR A 51 12.28 5.07 7.45
C THR A 51 11.80 6.50 7.30
N TYR A 52 10.49 6.71 7.37
CA TYR A 52 9.93 8.04 7.34
C TYR A 52 10.47 8.74 8.59
N THR A 53 11.45 9.64 8.43
CA THR A 53 11.83 10.57 9.50
C THR A 53 10.63 11.48 9.72
N TRP A 54 9.69 11.02 10.55
CA TRP A 54 8.65 11.82 11.18
C TRP A 54 9.26 13.09 11.77
N ASP A 55 10.54 13.04 12.15
CA ASP A 55 11.41 14.14 12.56
C ASP A 55 11.26 15.38 11.67
N LYS A 56 11.30 15.24 10.33
CA LYS A 56 11.19 16.40 9.41
C LYS A 56 9.79 17.02 9.39
N LYS A 57 8.76 16.21 9.59
CA LYS A 57 7.37 16.66 9.61
C LYS A 57 6.96 17.22 10.98
N LEU A 58 7.52 16.68 12.06
CA LEU A 58 7.40 17.22 13.41
C LEU A 58 8.13 18.56 13.53
N GLU A 59 9.31 18.70 12.91
CA GLU A 59 10.00 19.99 12.79
C GLU A 59 9.16 21.02 12.04
N SER A 60 8.50 20.62 10.94
CA SER A 60 7.63 21.51 10.16
C SER A 60 6.37 21.90 10.94
N TRP A 61 5.75 20.95 11.67
CA TRP A 61 4.59 21.21 12.50
C TRP A 61 4.88 22.11 13.70
N VAL A 62 6.02 21.91 14.38
CA VAL A 62 6.46 22.79 15.47
C VAL A 62 6.75 24.21 14.95
N LYS A 63 7.35 24.33 13.75
CA LYS A 63 7.59 25.62 13.10
C LYS A 63 6.29 26.33 12.68
N GLU A 64 5.29 25.57 12.23
CA GLU A 64 4.01 26.12 11.74
C GLU A 64 3.02 26.42 12.88
N SER A 65 2.98 25.59 13.93
CA SER A 65 2.11 25.79 15.11
C SER A 65 2.53 26.97 15.98
N GLY A 66 3.79 27.40 15.88
CA GLY A 66 4.32 28.54 16.61
C GLY A 66 3.96 29.91 16.02
N MET A 67 3.42 29.98 14.79
CA MET A 67 3.33 31.26 14.08
C MET A 67 1.94 31.75 13.67
N LEU A 68 0.98 30.93 13.23
CA LEU A 68 -0.30 31.49 12.72
C LEU A 68 -1.51 30.57 12.92
N GLY A 69 -2.54 31.08 13.60
CA GLY A 69 -3.84 30.43 13.81
C GLY A 69 -4.72 30.36 12.54
N GLY A 70 -4.31 29.56 11.56
CA GLY A 70 -5.06 29.33 10.32
C GLY A 70 -5.52 27.87 10.16
N VAL A 71 -6.84 27.68 10.01
CA VAL A 71 -7.59 26.50 9.52
C VAL A 71 -6.83 25.16 9.50
N LYS A 72 -7.19 24.28 10.44
CA LYS A 72 -6.86 22.84 10.44
C LYS A 72 -7.34 22.19 9.13
N ARG A 73 -6.47 22.09 8.13
CA ARG A 73 -6.57 21.05 7.11
C ARG A 73 -5.92 19.82 7.72
N ASP A 74 -6.64 18.70 7.72
CA ASP A 74 -6.09 17.41 8.15
C ASP A 74 -4.70 17.24 7.54
N PRO A 75 -3.68 16.83 8.33
CA PRO A 75 -2.35 16.63 7.81
C PRO A 75 -2.41 15.80 6.53
N THR A 76 -1.80 16.29 5.45
CA THR A 76 -1.46 15.48 4.26
C THR A 76 -0.56 14.27 4.61
N ILE A 77 -0.16 14.17 5.88
CA ILE A 77 0.57 13.10 6.55
C ILE A 77 -0.42 12.01 6.96
N ILE A 78 -0.55 11.01 6.11
CA ILE A 78 -1.34 9.82 6.39
C ILE A 78 -0.53 8.93 7.36
N SER A 79 -1.12 8.43 8.45
CA SER A 79 -0.43 7.50 9.36
C SER A 79 -0.08 6.17 8.67
N PRO A 80 0.87 5.35 9.17
CA PRO A 80 1.28 4.12 8.47
C PRO A 80 0.10 3.17 8.29
N LYS A 81 -0.78 3.07 9.29
CA LYS A 81 -2.04 2.29 9.23
C LYS A 81 -2.97 2.76 8.09
N MET A 82 -3.08 4.07 7.92
CA MET A 82 -3.93 4.66 6.88
C MET A 82 -3.29 4.52 5.49
N TYR A 83 -1.95 4.64 5.39
CA TYR A 83 -1.21 4.42 4.16
C TYR A 83 -1.37 2.97 3.70
N ARG A 84 -1.21 2.00 4.62
CA ARG A 84 -1.46 0.59 4.39
C ARG A 84 -2.85 0.32 3.84
N ARG A 85 -3.89 0.90 4.44
CA ARG A 85 -5.27 0.73 3.96
C ARG A 85 -5.41 1.23 2.52
N ARG A 86 -4.90 2.43 2.24
CA ARG A 86 -4.94 3.02 0.89
C ARG A 86 -4.18 2.17 -0.12
N PHE A 87 -2.98 1.71 0.23
CA PHE A 87 -2.16 0.85 -0.62
C PHE A 87 -2.90 -0.43 -0.98
N ARG A 88 -3.44 -1.17 0.01
CA ARG A 88 -4.18 -2.41 -0.25
C ARG A 88 -5.45 -2.18 -1.09
N SER A 89 -6.20 -1.12 -0.82
CA SER A 89 -7.37 -0.76 -1.64
C SER A 89 -6.99 -0.46 -3.09
N ALA A 90 -5.85 0.17 -3.35
CA ALA A 90 -5.37 0.39 -4.73
C ALA A 90 -5.02 -0.92 -5.43
N ILE A 91 -4.34 -1.85 -4.74
CA ILE A 91 -4.02 -3.18 -5.28
C ILE A 91 -5.29 -3.97 -5.62
N ASP A 92 -6.34 -3.85 -4.81
CA ASP A 92 -7.63 -4.48 -5.11
C ASP A 92 -8.28 -3.96 -6.39
N LEU A 93 -8.09 -2.68 -6.71
CA LEU A 93 -8.54 -2.09 -7.96
C LEU A 93 -7.65 -2.45 -9.15
N TYR A 94 -6.33 -2.59 -8.95
CA TYR A 94 -5.39 -2.90 -10.02
C TYR A 94 -5.40 -4.38 -10.43
N PHE A 95 -5.52 -5.28 -9.46
CA PHE A 95 -5.52 -6.72 -9.70
C PHE A 95 -6.94 -7.25 -9.63
N VAL A 96 -7.68 -7.10 -10.73
CA VAL A 96 -9.06 -7.55 -10.87
C VAL A 96 -9.11 -9.08 -11.01
N MET A 97 -10.01 -9.70 -10.26
CA MET A 97 -10.34 -11.11 -10.38
C MET A 97 -11.16 -11.32 -11.66
N ILE A 98 -10.78 -12.32 -12.46
CA ILE A 98 -11.59 -12.75 -13.60
C ILE A 98 -12.31 -14.01 -13.15
N PRO A 99 -13.66 -14.06 -13.18
CA PRO A 99 -14.39 -15.26 -12.81
C PRO A 99 -13.98 -16.40 -13.75
N ASP A 100 -13.67 -17.54 -13.16
CA ASP A 100 -13.43 -18.79 -13.86
C ASP A 100 -14.71 -19.64 -13.93
N PHE A 101 -14.66 -20.73 -14.70
CA PHE A 101 -15.80 -21.62 -14.88
C PHE A 101 -16.37 -22.15 -13.55
N TRP A 102 -15.51 -22.42 -12.57
CA TRP A 102 -15.89 -22.94 -11.26
C TRP A 102 -16.58 -21.89 -10.37
N THR A 103 -16.11 -20.65 -10.42
CA THR A 103 -16.73 -19.52 -9.69
C THR A 103 -18.06 -19.07 -10.28
N LEU A 104 -18.30 -19.32 -11.58
CA LEU A 104 -19.60 -19.06 -12.21
C LEU A 104 -20.66 -20.12 -11.86
N LEU A 105 -20.25 -21.35 -11.48
CA LEU A 105 -21.16 -22.43 -11.12
C LEU A 105 -21.68 -22.35 -9.66
N HIS A 106 -21.07 -21.53 -8.82
CA HIS A 106 -21.38 -21.42 -7.39
C HIS A 106 -22.00 -20.07 -6.99
N ASN A 107 -22.51 -19.30 -7.95
CA ASN A 107 -23.28 -18.07 -7.73
C ASN A 107 -24.75 -18.24 -8.12
#